data_AF-A0A6G1HRD0-F1
#
_entry.id   AF-A0A6G1HRD0-F1
#
_cell.length_a   1.000
_cell.length_b   1.000
_cell.length_c   1.000
_cell.angle_alpha   90.00
_cell.angle_beta   90.00
_cell.angle_gamma   90.00
#
_symmetry.space_group_name_H-M   'P 1'
#
loop_
_entity.id
_entity.type
_entity.pdbx_description
1 polymer ?
#
loop_
_entity_poly.entity_id
_entity_poly.type
_entity_poly.pdbx_seq_one_letter_code
_entity_poly.pdbx_strand_id
1 'polypeptide(L)'
;EYTIGWVCALPIELAAAREMLDEEHQSLPRHVPDSNIYVLGNIGEHNIVLVSLPAGQMGTTPAASVVARMQSTFSSIRFGLMVGIGGGVPSRKVDIRLGDVVVSEPSNVHG
;
A
#
# COMPACT_ATOMS: atom_id res chain seq x y z
N GLU A 1 9.15 -13.27 -8.78
CA GLU A 1 8.80 -13.14 -7.35
C GLU A 1 8.40 -11.71 -7.05
N TYR A 2 7.47 -11.49 -6.12
CA TYR A 2 7.04 -10.16 -5.70
C TYR A 2 7.77 -9.74 -4.43
N THR A 3 8.39 -8.57 -4.45
CA THR A 3 9.30 -8.13 -3.37
C THR A 3 8.85 -6.85 -2.68
N ILE A 4 7.90 -6.14 -3.27
CA ILE A 4 7.34 -4.89 -2.74
C ILE A 4 5.83 -5.07 -2.56
N GLY A 5 5.33 -4.81 -1.35
CA GLY A 5 3.91 -4.67 -1.09
C GLY A 5 3.53 -3.19 -1.04
N TRP A 6 2.54 -2.78 -1.82
CA TRP A 6 1.98 -1.43 -1.82
C TRP A 6 0.55 -1.51 -1.30
N VAL A 7 0.33 -0.94 -0.12
CA VAL A 7 -0.92 -0.94 0.61
C VAL A 7 -1.60 0.41 0.48
N CYS A 8 -2.87 0.38 0.08
CA CYS A 8 -3.73 1.55 -0.02
C CYS A 8 -4.82 1.50 1.06
N ALA A 9 -5.18 2.65 1.64
CA ALA A 9 -6.27 2.72 2.60
C ALA A 9 -7.64 2.71 1.91
N LEU A 10 -7.74 3.29 0.72
CA LEU A 10 -8.98 3.50 0.00
C LEU A 10 -8.98 2.85 -1.39
N PRO A 11 -10.15 2.44 -1.92
CA PRO A 11 -10.26 1.90 -3.28
C PRO A 11 -9.79 2.87 -4.37
N ILE A 12 -9.99 4.18 -4.18
CA ILE A 12 -9.54 5.20 -5.15
C ILE A 12 -8.01 5.33 -5.19
N GLU A 13 -7.35 5.13 -4.06
CA GLU A 13 -5.88 5.10 -3.99
C GLU A 13 -5.34 3.85 -4.68
N LEU A 14 -6.00 2.70 -4.49
CA LEU A 14 -5.66 1.47 -5.21
C LEU A 14 -5.85 1.61 -6.72
N ALA A 15 -6.94 2.27 -7.15
CA ALA A 15 -7.17 2.54 -8.57
C ALA A 15 -6.02 3.39 -9.15
N ALA A 16 -5.63 4.47 -8.47
CA ALA A 16 -4.50 5.28 -8.88
C ALA A 16 -3.19 4.48 -8.90
N ALA A 17 -2.91 3.68 -7.87
CA ALA A 17 -1.71 2.86 -7.80
C ALA A 17 -1.64 1.78 -8.89
N ARG A 18 -2.80 1.22 -9.28
CA ARG A 18 -2.91 0.27 -10.39
C ARG A 18 -2.56 0.92 -11.74
N GLU A 19 -3.00 2.16 -11.97
CA GLU A 19 -2.65 2.93 -13.18
C GLU A 19 -1.16 3.32 -13.23
N MET A 20 -0.43 3.22 -12.12
CA MET A 20 1.02 3.47 -12.07
C MET A 20 1.85 2.25 -12.48
N LEU A 21 1.24 1.07 -12.66
CA LEU A 21 1.95 -0.12 -13.11
C LEU A 21 2.33 -0.01 -14.59
N ASP A 22 3.52 -0.48 -14.94
CA ASP A 22 3.92 -0.61 -16.35
C ASP A 22 3.20 -1.78 -17.02
N GLU A 23 3.09 -2.91 -16.30
CA GLU A 23 2.33 -4.09 -16.70
C GLU A 23 1.55 -4.65 -15.51
N GLU A 24 0.28 -4.97 -15.72
CA GLU A 24 -0.52 -5.75 -14.79
C GLU A 24 -0.41 -7.25 -15.12
N HIS A 25 0.01 -8.04 -14.15
CA HIS A 25 0.12 -9.48 -14.26
C HIS A 25 -1.22 -10.18 -13.99
N GLN A 26 -1.34 -11.42 -14.49
CA GLN A 26 -2.50 -12.25 -14.20
C GLN A 26 -2.65 -12.52 -12.69
N SER A 27 -3.89 -12.45 -12.19
CA SER A 27 -4.20 -12.77 -10.81
C SER A 27 -3.79 -14.21 -10.46
N LEU A 28 -3.20 -14.38 -9.28
CA LEU A 28 -2.88 -15.71 -8.75
C LEU A 28 -4.13 -16.41 -8.18
N PRO A 29 -4.15 -17.75 -8.17
CA PRO A 29 -5.19 -18.50 -7.47
C PRO A 29 -5.30 -18.06 -6.01
N ARG A 30 -6.53 -17.93 -5.52
CA ARG A 30 -6.79 -17.50 -4.14
C ARG A 30 -6.21 -18.50 -3.15
N HIS A 31 -5.34 -18.04 -2.26
CA HIS A 31 -4.76 -18.88 -1.21
C HIS A 31 -5.68 -18.86 0.02
N VAL A 32 -6.43 -19.92 0.30
CA VAL A 32 -7.21 -20.03 1.56
C VAL A 32 -6.21 -20.24 2.71
N PRO A 33 -6.14 -19.39 3.76
CA PRO A 33 -7.21 -18.56 4.34
C PRO A 33 -7.13 -17.04 4.08
N ASP A 34 -6.33 -16.59 3.10
CA ASP A 34 -6.23 -15.18 2.77
C ASP A 34 -7.46 -14.69 1.98
N SER A 35 -8.18 -13.74 2.56
CA SER A 35 -9.35 -13.09 1.98
C SER A 35 -9.01 -11.83 1.18
N ASN A 36 -7.77 -11.35 1.26
CA ASN A 36 -7.33 -10.16 0.54
C ASN A 36 -7.48 -10.36 -0.98
N ILE A 37 -7.69 -9.24 -1.67
CA ILE A 37 -7.72 -9.19 -3.13
C ILE A 37 -6.49 -8.40 -3.56
N TYR A 38 -5.65 -9.04 -4.38
CA TYR A 38 -4.40 -8.46 -4.84
C TYR A 38 -4.49 -8.08 -6.32
N VAL A 39 -3.90 -6.95 -6.64
CA VAL A 39 -3.50 -6.62 -8.02
C VAL A 39 -1.99 -6.82 -8.08
N LEU A 40 -1.53 -7.44 -9.16
CA LEU A 40 -0.14 -7.82 -9.32
C LEU A 40 0.41 -7.14 -10.57
N GLY A 41 1.65 -6.69 -10.53
CA GLY A 41 2.27 -6.07 -11.69
C GLY A 41 3.72 -5.72 -11.46
N ASN A 42 4.25 -4.84 -12.30
CA ASN A 42 5.59 -4.29 -12.17
C ASN A 42 5.63 -2.77 -12.34
N ILE A 43 6.69 -2.17 -11.78
CA ILE A 43 7.17 -0.84 -12.13
C ILE A 43 8.68 -0.96 -12.33
N GLY A 44 9.14 -0.71 -13.56
CA GLY A 44 10.48 -1.06 -14.01
C GLY A 44 10.78 -2.55 -13.76
N GLU A 45 11.88 -2.83 -13.07
CA GLU A 45 12.30 -4.20 -12.76
C GLU A 45 11.67 -4.76 -11.46
N HIS A 46 10.81 -3.98 -10.80
CA HIS A 46 10.26 -4.35 -9.50
C HIS A 46 8.86 -4.94 -9.63
N ASN A 47 8.69 -6.19 -9.21
CA ASN A 47 7.37 -6.81 -9.10
C ASN A 47 6.68 -6.38 -7.79
N ILE A 48 5.48 -5.82 -7.93
CA ILE A 48 4.71 -5.19 -6.86
C ILE A 48 3.41 -5.97 -6.60
N VAL A 49 3.06 -6.12 -5.33
CA VAL A 49 1.73 -6.56 -4.86
C VAL A 49 0.96 -5.34 -4.38
N LEU A 50 -0.12 -5.01 -5.06
CA LEU A 50 -1.05 -3.98 -4.65
C LEU A 50 -2.21 -4.58 -3.85
N VAL A 51 -2.59 -3.92 -2.76
CA VAL A 51 -3.74 -4.31 -1.95
C VAL A 51 -4.41 -3.08 -1.34
N SER A 52 -5.74 -3.09 -1.22
CA SER A 52 -6.47 -2.10 -0.43
C SER A 52 -7.06 -2.70 0.83
N LEU A 53 -7.35 -1.86 1.82
CA LEU A 53 -8.22 -2.24 2.92
C LEU A 53 -9.61 -2.65 2.40
N PRO A 54 -10.34 -3.51 3.13
CA PRO A 54 -11.73 -3.79 2.82
C PRO A 54 -12.57 -2.51 2.81
N ALA A 55 -13.54 -2.43 1.91
CA ALA A 55 -14.41 -1.25 1.78
C ALA A 55 -15.06 -0.89 3.14
N GLY A 56 -15.00 0.39 3.50
CA GLY A 56 -15.54 0.90 4.76
C GLY A 56 -14.65 0.65 5.98
N GLN A 57 -13.49 0.01 5.83
CA GLN A 57 -12.50 -0.12 6.91
C GLN A 57 -11.35 0.88 6.71
N MET A 58 -10.90 1.45 7.82
CA MET A 58 -9.74 2.34 7.87
C MET A 58 -9.03 2.16 9.21
N GLY A 59 -7.76 2.55 9.26
CA GLY A 59 -6.96 2.59 10.48
C GLY A 59 -5.91 1.48 10.55
N THR A 60 -5.18 1.47 11.65
CA THR A 60 -3.99 0.63 11.84
C THR A 60 -4.32 -0.85 11.96
N THR A 61 -5.41 -1.22 12.63
CA THR A 61 -5.78 -2.64 12.80
C THR A 61 -6.17 -3.33 11.49
N PRO A 62 -7.07 -2.78 10.65
CA PRO A 62 -7.32 -3.36 9.33
C PRO A 62 -6.06 -3.42 8.46
N ALA A 63 -5.22 -2.38 8.48
CA ALA A 63 -3.97 -2.35 7.74
C ALA A 63 -2.99 -3.44 8.17
N ALA A 64 -2.80 -3.61 9.48
CA ALA A 64 -1.93 -4.66 10.01
C ALA A 64 -2.42 -6.06 9.61
N SER A 65 -3.73 -6.31 9.64
CA SER A 65 -4.32 -7.60 9.21
C SER A 65 -4.07 -7.86 7.71
N VAL A 66 -4.29 -6.85 6.86
CA VAL A 66 -4.05 -6.95 5.42
C VAL A 66 -2.56 -7.23 5.15
N VAL A 67 -1.66 -6.48 5.78
CA VAL A 67 -0.21 -6.66 5.62
C VAL A 67 0.25 -8.03 6.10
N ALA A 68 -0.21 -8.49 7.25
CA ALA A 68 0.18 -9.80 7.80
C ALA A 68 -0.21 -10.95 6.87
N ARG A 69 -1.40 -10.87 6.26
CA ARG A 69 -1.86 -11.84 5.25
C ARG A 69 -1.03 -11.76 3.97
N MET A 70 -0.76 -10.54 3.49
CA MET A 70 0.09 -10.31 2.31
C MET A 70 1.49 -10.89 2.49
N GLN A 71 2.12 -10.69 3.65
CA GLN A 71 3.44 -11.29 3.95
C GLN A 71 3.40 -12.82 4.00
N SER A 72 2.30 -13.40 4.47
CA SER A 72 2.10 -14.85 4.49
C SER A 72 1.94 -15.43 3.07
N THR A 73 1.18 -14.75 2.21
CA THR A 73 0.95 -15.19 0.81
C THR A 73 2.15 -14.93 -0.10
N PHE A 74 2.86 -13.81 0.08
CA PHE A 74 4.01 -13.42 -0.72
C PHE A 74 5.27 -13.38 0.14
N SER A 75 5.84 -14.55 0.38
CA SER A 75 6.99 -14.75 1.26
C SER A 75 8.27 -14.02 0.84
N SER A 76 8.38 -13.61 -0.43
CA SER A 76 9.52 -12.84 -0.95
C SER A 76 9.39 -11.32 -0.71
N ILE A 77 8.31 -10.81 -0.11
CA ILE A 77 8.17 -9.39 0.21
C ILE A 77 9.27 -8.95 1.18
N ARG A 78 9.99 -7.90 0.80
CA ARG A 78 11.08 -7.28 1.58
C ARG A 78 10.69 -5.89 2.08
N PHE A 79 9.88 -5.18 1.32
CA PHE A 79 9.45 -3.82 1.63
C PHE A 79 7.93 -3.70 1.56
N GLY A 80 7.34 -3.04 2.54
CA GLY A 80 5.92 -2.68 2.56
C GLY A 80 5.78 -1.16 2.57
N LEU A 81 5.02 -0.60 1.64
CA LEU A 81 4.75 0.82 1.51
C LEU A 81 3.26 1.05 1.76
N MET A 82 2.93 1.91 2.73
CA MET A 82 1.58 2.45 2.87
C MET A 82 1.53 3.77 2.09
N VAL A 83 0.75 3.81 1.01
CA VAL A 83 0.68 4.97 0.13
C VAL A 83 -0.79 5.34 -0.06
N GLY A 84 -1.10 6.61 0.17
CA GLY A 84 -2.45 7.12 0.09
C GLY A 84 -2.48 8.64 0.27
N ILE A 85 -3.68 9.20 0.27
CA ILE A 85 -3.87 10.62 0.53
C ILE A 85 -3.83 10.91 2.03
N GLY A 86 -3.36 12.09 2.40
CA GLY A 86 -3.29 12.54 3.79
C GLY A 86 -3.77 13.98 3.93
N GLY A 87 -4.26 14.32 5.12
CA GLY A 87 -4.51 15.71 5.51
C GLY A 87 -3.25 16.32 6.13
N GLY A 88 -2.96 17.58 5.82
CA GLY A 88 -1.85 18.35 6.40
C GLY A 88 -2.34 19.52 7.25
N VAL A 89 -1.61 19.86 8.31
CA VAL A 89 -1.85 21.05 9.13
C VAL A 89 -0.67 22.02 8.95
N PRO A 90 -0.77 23.00 8.03
CA PRO A 90 0.32 23.93 7.80
C PRO A 90 0.58 24.83 9.01
N SER A 91 1.82 25.28 9.18
CA SER A 91 2.21 26.23 10.23
C SER A 91 3.26 27.22 9.71
N ARG A 92 3.54 28.28 10.46
CA ARG A 92 4.63 29.23 10.11
C ARG A 92 6.02 28.57 10.02
N LYS A 93 6.21 27.41 10.67
CA LYS A 93 7.48 26.68 10.68
C LYS A 93 7.55 25.57 9.62
N VAL A 94 6.39 25.09 9.16
CA VAL A 94 6.27 23.99 8.20
C VAL A 94 5.21 24.37 7.18
N ASP A 95 5.68 24.75 6.00
CA ASP A 95 4.85 25.17 4.87
C ASP A 95 4.37 23.94 4.09
N ILE A 96 3.30 23.30 4.59
CA ILE A 96 2.64 22.16 3.94
C ILE A 96 1.60 22.69 2.96
N ARG A 97 1.65 22.21 1.71
CA ARG A 97 0.78 22.64 0.62
C ARG A 97 0.06 21.46 -0.01
N LEU A 98 -1.08 21.74 -0.65
CA LEU A 98 -1.77 20.73 -1.46
C LEU A 98 -0.88 20.31 -2.62
N GLY A 99 -0.74 18.99 -2.79
CA GLY A 99 0.14 18.40 -3.79
C GLY A 99 1.51 17.99 -3.25
N ASP A 100 1.86 18.36 -2.01
CA ASP A 100 3.08 17.88 -1.39
C ASP A 100 3.02 16.36 -1.17
N VAL A 101 4.13 15.68 -1.45
CA VAL A 101 4.35 14.27 -1.09
C VAL A 101 5.17 14.24 0.19
N VAL A 102 4.61 13.60 1.22
CA VAL A 102 5.27 13.44 2.51
C VAL A 102 5.75 12.01 2.66
N VAL A 103 7.00 11.84 3.07
CA VAL A 103 7.58 10.54 3.41
C VAL A 103 7.80 10.51 4.91
N SER A 104 7.23 9.52 5.60
CA SER A 104 7.39 9.39 7.04
C SER A 104 8.74 8.75 7.36
N GLU A 105 9.46 9.34 8.31
CA GLU A 105 10.59 8.72 9.00
C GLU A 105 10.11 8.34 10.40
N PRO A 106 9.95 7.04 10.71
CA PRO A 106 9.47 6.62 12.02
C PRO A 106 10.43 7.07 13.12
N SER A 107 9.89 7.81 14.08
CA SER A 107 10.52 8.10 15.37
C SER A 107 9.94 7.17 16.45
N ASN A 108 10.54 7.12 17.64
CA ASN A 108 10.05 6.28 18.74
C ASN A 108 8.60 6.57 19.18
N VAL A 109 7.99 7.66 18.72
CA VAL A 109 6.66 8.12 19.18
C VAL A 109 5.62 8.14 18.05
N HIS A 110 6.05 8.38 16.81
CA HIS A 110 5.19 8.54 15.64
C HIS A 110 5.88 8.01 14.38
N GLY A 111 5.11 7.43 13.47
CA GLY A 111 5.52 7.01 12.13
C GLY A 111 4.36 7.15 11.16
#